data_AF-A0ABC8RJX8-F1
#
_entry.id   AF-A0ABC8RJX8-F1
#
_cell.length_a   1.000
_cell.length_b   1.000
_cell.length_c   1.000
_cell.angle_alpha   90.00
_cell.angle_beta   90.00
_cell.angle_gamma   90.00
#
_symmetry.space_group_name_H-M   'P 1'
#
loop_
_entity.id
_entity.type
_entity.pdbx_description
1 polymer ?
#
loop_
_entity_poly.entity_id
_entity_poly.type
_entity_poly.pdbx_seq_one_letter_code
_entity_poly.pdbx_strand_id
1 'polypeptide(L)' 'MHADEARVLLGFPPDTRPTLDQVKAAYKRKVWETHPDRFPVHQKPHAECKFKLVRI' A
#
# COMPACT_ATOMS: atom_id res chain seq x y z
N MET A 1 13.20 -8.04 -9.48
CA MET A 1 12.99 -8.17 -8.02
C MET A 1 12.00 -7.16 -7.46
N HIS A 2 11.80 -5.97 -8.05
CA HIS A 2 10.80 -5.00 -7.55
C HIS A 2 9.32 -5.37 -7.79
N ALA A 3 9.01 -6.13 -8.84
CA ALA A 3 7.63 -6.51 -9.13
C ALA A 3 7.04 -7.45 -8.05
N ASP A 4 7.88 -8.31 -7.47
CA ASP A 4 7.46 -9.23 -6.42
C ASP A 4 7.31 -8.50 -5.07
N GLU A 5 8.17 -7.52 -4.78
CA GLU A 5 8.02 -6.61 -3.64
C GLU A 5 6.71 -5.81 -3.71
N ALA A 6 6.39 -5.24 -4.89
CA ALA A 6 5.16 -4.50 -5.10
C ALA A 6 3.91 -5.39 -4.95
N ARG A 7 3.97 -6.66 -5.39
CA ARG A 7 2.89 -7.63 -5.17
C ARG A 7 2.66 -7.90 -3.70
N VAL A 8 3.73 -8.20 -2.95
CA VAL A 8 3.66 -8.47 -1.51
C VAL A 8 3.10 -7.25 -0.76
N LEU A 9 3.54 -6.03 -1.10
CA LEU A 9 3.04 -4.79 -0.50
C LEU A 9 1.54 -4.56 -0.73
N LEU A 10 1.02 -4.96 -1.89
CA LEU A 10 -0.40 -4.90 -2.25
C LEU A 10 -1.21 -6.09 -1.73
N GLY A 11 -0.57 -7.07 -1.07
CA GLY A 11 -1.21 -8.26 -0.51
C GLY A 11 -1.43 -9.39 -1.53
N PHE A 12 -0.72 -9.37 -2.65
CA PHE A 12 -0.72 -10.45 -3.63
C PHE A 12 0.37 -11.47 -3.30
N PRO A 13 0.10 -12.78 -3.46
CA PRO A 13 1.15 -13.79 -3.40
C PRO A 13 2.19 -13.55 -4.50
N PRO A 14 3.48 -13.80 -4.24
CA PRO A 14 4.58 -13.49 -5.16
C PRO A 14 4.39 -14.15 -6.53
N ASP A 15 3.82 -15.35 -6.58
CA ASP A 15 3.64 -16.13 -7.81
C ASP A 15 2.37 -15.78 -8.60
N THR A 16 1.54 -14.86 -8.08
CA THR A 16 0.33 -14.45 -8.79
C THR A 16 0.62 -13.35 -9.80
N ARG A 17 -0.13 -13.38 -10.92
CA ARG A 17 -0.13 -12.32 -11.93
C ARG A 17 -1.46 -11.58 -11.89
N PRO A 18 -1.66 -10.67 -10.92
CA PRO A 18 -2.89 -9.91 -10.83
C PRO A 18 -3.06 -9.02 -12.07
N THR A 19 -4.29 -8.87 -12.52
CA THR A 19 -4.67 -7.93 -13.57
C THR A 19 -4.50 -6.48 -13.09
N LEU A 20 -4.40 -5.54 -14.03
CA LEU A 20 -4.25 -4.12 -13.71
C LEU A 20 -5.36 -3.58 -12.79
N ASP A 21 -6.59 -4.08 -12.95
CA ASP A 21 -7.73 -3.69 -12.12
C ASP A 21 -7.62 -4.22 -10.69
N GLN A 22 -7.14 -5.46 -10.52
CA GLN A 22 -6.85 -6.01 -9.19
C GLN A 22 -5.75 -5.20 -8.50
N VAL A 23 -4.69 -4.85 -9.23
CA VAL A 23 -3.60 -3.99 -8.71
C VAL A 23 -4.13 -2.64 -8.26
N LYS A 24 -4.96 -1.97 -9.07
CA LYS A 24 -5.59 -0.68 -8.71
C LYS A 24 -6.49 -0.80 -7.49
N ALA A 25 -7.31 -1.85 -7.40
CA ALA A 25 -8.20 -2.07 -6.26
C ALA A 25 -7.41 -2.33 -4.97
N ALA A 26 -6.35 -3.15 -5.03
CA ALA A 26 -5.47 -3.40 -3.90
C ALA A 26 -4.73 -2.13 -3.46
N TYR A 27 -4.23 -1.34 -4.41
CA TYR A 27 -3.56 -0.07 -4.13
C TYR A 27 -4.50 0.91 -3.42
N LYS A 28 -5.73 1.08 -3.93
CA LYS A 28 -6.74 1.95 -3.29
C LYS A 28 -7.03 1.53 -1.85
N ARG A 29 -7.18 0.21 -1.58
CA ARG A 29 -7.37 -0.30 -0.22
C ARG A 29 -6.19 0.04 0.68
N LYS A 30 -4.95 -0.21 0.22
CA LYS A 30 -3.74 0.01 1.01
C LYS A 30 -3.50 1.48 1.32
N VAL A 31 -3.75 2.36 0.34
CA VAL A 31 -3.74 3.81 0.53
C VAL A 31 -4.77 4.23 1.57
N TRP A 32 -5.98 3.67 1.52
CA TRP A 32 -7.03 4.00 2.49
C TRP A 32 -6.74 3.46 3.90
N GLU A 33 -6.05 2.35 4.04
CA GLU A 33 -5.59 1.82 5.34
C GLU A 33 -4.48 2.67 5.95
N THR A 34 -3.61 3.23 5.11
CA THR A 34 -2.43 3.99 5.53
C THR A 34 -2.66 5.50 5.49
N HIS A 35 -3.87 5.95 5.14
CA HIS A 35 -4.14 7.36 4.90
C HIS A 35 -3.95 8.18 6.19
N PRO A 36 -3.07 9.19 6.21
CA PRO A 36 -2.74 9.95 7.41
C PRO A 36 -3.94 10.69 8.01
N ASP A 37 -4.99 10.98 7.23
CA ASP A 37 -6.23 11.58 7.77
C ASP A 37 -7.15 10.60 8.51
N ARG A 38 -6.85 9.29 8.50
CA ARG A 38 -7.50 8.32 9.38
C ARG A 38 -6.82 8.19 10.75
N PHE A 39 -5.66 8.82 10.91
CA PHE A 39 -4.90 8.79 12.15
C PHE A 39 -5.09 10.10 12.91
N PRO A 40 -5.31 10.05 14.23
CA PRO A 40 -5.29 11.24 15.07
C PRO A 40 -3.99 12.02 14.89
N VAL A 41 -4.00 13.34 15.09
CA VAL A 41 -2.86 14.25 14.83
C VAL A 41 -1.55 13.77 15.48
N HIS A 42 -1.62 13.09 16.63
CA HIS A 42 -0.47 12.53 17.35
C HIS A 42 0.12 11.25 16.71
N GLN A 43 -0.59 10.59 15.80
CA GLN A 43 -0.11 9.43 15.03
C GLN A 43 0.21 9.77 13.57
N LYS A 44 -0.09 11.00 13.11
CA LYS A 44 0.19 11.47 11.74
C LYS A 44 1.66 11.30 11.31
N PRO A 45 2.69 11.59 12.12
CA PRO A 45 4.08 11.40 11.71
C PRO A 45 4.39 9.93 11.39
N HIS A 46 3.82 9.01 12.17
CA HIS A 46 4.03 7.58 11.99
C HIS A 46 3.26 7.03 10.77
N ALA A 47 2.06 7.55 10.53
CA ALA A 47 1.28 7.23 9.34
C ALA A 47 1.93 7.78 8.06
N GLU A 48 2.50 9.00 8.10
CA GLU A 48 3.19 9.62 6.98
C GLU A 48 4.46 8.85 6.59
N CYS A 49 5.25 8.38 7.57
CA CYS A 49 6.39 7.49 7.32
C CYS A 49 5.96 6.20 6.60
N LYS A 50 4.87 5.56 7.04
CA LYS A 50 4.34 4.33 6.41
C LYS A 50 3.76 4.61 5.01
N PHE A 51 3.10 5.74 4.83
CA PHE A 51 2.56 6.15 3.54
C PHE A 51 3.66 6.41 2.51
N LYS A 52 4.76 7.07 2.91
CA LYS A 52 5.94 7.31 2.06
C LYS A 52 6.62 5.99 1.64
N LEU A 53 6.64 4.97 2.50
CA LEU A 53 7.17 3.65 2.15
C LEU A 53 6.30 2.87 1.14
N VAL A 54 4.98 3.11 1.13
CA VAL A 54 4.05 2.47 0.19
C VAL A 54 4.02 3.20 -1.16
N ARG A 55 4.41 4.47 -1.19
CA ARG A 55 4.43 5.32 -2.39
C ARG A 55 5.79 5.23 -3.07
N ILE A 56 6.08 4.07 -3.65
CA ILE A 56 7.17 3.84 -4.62
C ILE A 56 6.76 4.46 -5.96
#